data_AF-M8C4D6-F1
#
_entry.id   AF-M8C4D6-F1
#
_cell.length_a   1.000
_cell.length_b   1.000
_cell.length_c   1.000
_cell.angle_alpha   90.00
_cell.angle_beta   90.00
_cell.angle_gamma   90.00
#
_symmetry.space_group_name_H-M   'P 1'
#
loop_
_entity.id
_entity.type
_entity.pdbx_description
1 polymer ?
#
loop_
_entity_poly.entity_id
_entity_poly.type
_entity_poly.pdbx_seq_one_letter_code
_entity_poly.pdbx_strand_id
1 'polypeptide(L)'
;MATKIYIVYYSTWGHVATLAEEIKKGADSVPGVEESTALTAVTQLAHHGMLFVPVGGTHGAGMLIMDEVKGGSAYGAGTFAGADGSRVPTGAELALAEHQGRYFAGIAKKLKSV
;
A
#
# COMPACT_ATOMS: atom_id res chain seq x y z
N MET A 1 -3.73 15.64 -11.99
CA MET A 1 -4.18 14.80 -10.86
C MET A 1 -4.08 13.35 -11.29
N ALA A 2 -3.61 12.45 -10.43
CA ALA A 2 -3.60 11.02 -10.72
C ALA A 2 -5.02 10.44 -10.53
N THR A 3 -5.48 9.62 -11.47
CA THR A 3 -6.74 8.88 -11.37
C THR A 3 -6.51 7.63 -10.55
N LYS A 4 -7.15 7.53 -9.38
CA LYS A 4 -7.01 6.37 -8.50
C LYS A 4 -8.05 5.31 -8.83
N ILE A 5 -7.61 4.08 -9.03
CA ILE A 5 -8.50 2.93 -9.23
C ILE A 5 -8.20 1.84 -8.21
N TYR A 6 -9.23 1.09 -7.82
CA TYR A 6 -9.12 -0.02 -6.88
C TYR A 6 -9.50 -1.32 -7.59
N ILE A 7 -8.55 -2.23 -7.78
CA ILE A 7 -8.85 -3.59 -8.23
C ILE A 7 -9.20 -4.43 -7.02
N VAL A 8 -10.49 -4.49 -6.68
CA VAL A 8 -10.98 -5.25 -5.51
C VAL A 8 -11.24 -6.69 -5.90
N TYR A 9 -10.56 -7.64 -5.26
CA TYR A 9 -10.74 -9.07 -5.50
C TYR A 9 -10.60 -9.89 -4.20
N TYR A 10 -11.14 -11.11 -4.22
CA TYR A 10 -10.96 -12.14 -3.19
C TYR A 10 -10.53 -13.44 -3.88
N SER A 11 -9.54 -14.15 -3.33
CA SER A 11 -9.06 -15.40 -3.91
C SER A 11 -8.60 -16.40 -2.85
N THR A 12 -9.30 -17.53 -2.75
CA THR A 12 -8.87 -18.64 -1.88
C THR A 12 -7.64 -19.36 -2.42
N TRP A 13 -7.56 -19.55 -3.75
CA TRP A 13 -6.57 -20.42 -4.40
C TRP A 13 -5.63 -19.68 -5.36
N GLY A 14 -5.62 -18.35 -5.36
CA GLY A 14 -4.74 -17.54 -6.20
C GLY A 14 -5.22 -17.30 -7.64
N HIS A 15 -6.12 -18.11 -8.19
CA HIS A 15 -6.61 -17.92 -9.58
C HIS A 15 -7.17 -16.51 -9.86
N VAL A 16 -7.93 -15.96 -8.91
CA VAL A 16 -8.50 -14.61 -9.03
C VAL A 16 -7.43 -13.54 -8.77
N ALA A 17 -6.40 -13.85 -7.95
CA ALA A 17 -5.25 -12.97 -7.75
C ALA A 17 -4.47 -12.80 -9.06
N THR A 18 -4.25 -13.88 -9.82
CA THR A 18 -3.60 -13.81 -11.13
C THR A 18 -4.37 -12.92 -12.11
N LEU A 19 -5.70 -13.01 -12.13
CA LEU A 19 -6.53 -12.10 -12.95
C LEU A 19 -6.40 -10.65 -12.51
N ALA A 20 -6.40 -10.38 -11.20
CA ALA A 20 -6.22 -9.04 -10.68
C ALA A 20 -4.85 -8.45 -11.02
N GLU A 21 -3.81 -9.30 -11.04
CA GLU A 21 -2.45 -8.91 -11.40
C GLU A 21 -2.33 -8.51 -12.89
N GLU A 22 -3.08 -9.17 -13.78
CA GLU A 22 -3.18 -8.77 -15.19
C GLU A 22 -3.97 -7.46 -15.36
N ILE A 23 -5.06 -7.27 -14.60
CA ILE A 23 -5.80 -5.99 -14.58
C ILE A 23 -4.90 -4.86 -14.08
N LYS A 24 -4.07 -5.15 -13.06
CA LYS A 24 -3.07 -4.20 -12.52
C LYS A 24 -2.07 -3.80 -13.59
N LYS A 25 -1.49 -4.75 -14.33
CA LYS A 25 -0.57 -4.45 -15.43
C LYS A 25 -1.22 -3.54 -16.48
N GLY A 26 -2.48 -3.81 -16.83
CA GLY A 26 -3.26 -2.96 -17.72
C GLY A 26 -3.44 -1.54 -17.18
N ALA A 27 -3.76 -1.39 -15.89
CA ALA A 27 -3.91 -0.09 -15.25
C ALA A 27 -2.60 0.70 -15.16
N ASP A 28 -1.52 0.04 -14.74
CA ASP A 28 -0.18 0.65 -14.60
C ASP A 28 0.37 1.11 -15.97
N SER A 29 -0.12 0.54 -17.09
CA SER A 29 0.25 0.98 -18.45
C SER A 29 -0.35 2.32 -18.85
N VAL A 30 -1.37 2.82 -18.13
CA VAL A 30 -2.03 4.09 -18.44
C VAL A 30 -1.37 5.23 -17.65
N PRO A 31 -0.75 6.21 -18.32
CA PRO A 31 -0.08 7.31 -17.63
C PRO A 31 -1.03 8.07 -16.70
N GLY A 32 -0.58 8.28 -15.46
CA GLY A 32 -1.34 9.01 -14.45
C GLY A 32 -2.43 8.19 -13.74
N VAL A 33 -2.51 6.88 -13.95
CA VAL A 33 -3.34 5.97 -13.15
C VAL A 33 -2.52 5.42 -11.98
N GLU A 34 -3.10 5.48 -10.79
CA GLU A 34 -2.56 4.86 -9.58
C GLU A 34 -3.51 3.74 -9.14
N GLU A 35 -3.02 2.52 -9.14
CA GLU A 35 -3.77 1.33 -8.74
C GLU A 35 -3.36 0.91 -7.32
N SER A 36 -4.33 0.46 -6.49
CA SER A 36 -4.10 0.03 -5.11
C SER A 36 -4.52 -1.43 -4.83
N THR A 37 -3.87 -2.40 -5.48
CA THR A 37 -4.15 -3.84 -5.31
C THR A 37 -3.86 -4.31 -3.89
N ALA A 38 -2.87 -3.74 -3.20
CA ALA A 38 -2.46 -4.17 -1.86
C ALA A 38 -3.60 -4.13 -0.81
N LEU A 39 -4.66 -3.36 -1.05
CA LEU A 39 -5.84 -3.31 -0.17
C LEU A 39 -6.67 -4.59 -0.20
N THR A 40 -6.58 -5.41 -1.24
CA THR A 40 -7.31 -6.69 -1.31
C THR A 40 -6.69 -7.76 -0.44
N ALA A 41 -5.40 -7.66 -0.13
CA ALA A 41 -4.77 -8.56 0.83
C ALA A 41 -5.49 -8.48 2.20
N VAL A 42 -6.03 -7.33 2.56
CA VAL A 42 -6.74 -7.13 3.84
C VAL A 42 -7.95 -8.05 3.96
N THR A 43 -8.73 -8.27 2.90
CA THR A 43 -9.91 -9.16 2.98
C THR A 43 -9.49 -10.62 3.18
N GLN A 44 -8.43 -11.07 2.50
CA GLN A 44 -7.86 -12.40 2.69
C GLN A 44 -7.30 -12.62 4.09
N LEU A 45 -6.52 -11.65 4.59
CA LEU A 45 -5.89 -11.71 5.90
C LEU A 45 -6.94 -11.67 7.02
N ALA A 46 -7.99 -10.85 6.86
CA ALA A 46 -9.11 -10.80 7.79
C ALA A 46 -9.86 -12.15 7.86
N HIS A 47 -10.04 -12.84 6.72
CA HIS A 47 -10.64 -14.18 6.72
C HIS A 47 -9.83 -15.21 7.53
N HIS A 48 -8.51 -15.05 7.61
CA HIS A 48 -7.63 -15.86 8.47
C HIS A 48 -7.57 -15.38 9.93
N GLY A 49 -8.39 -14.40 10.32
CA GLY A 49 -8.40 -13.84 11.67
C GLY A 49 -7.21 -12.93 11.99
N MET A 50 -6.49 -12.44 10.99
CA MET A 50 -5.36 -11.53 11.21
C MET A 50 -5.83 -10.10 11.46
N LEU A 51 -5.14 -9.40 12.38
CA LEU A 51 -5.37 -7.98 12.64
C LEU A 51 -4.64 -7.13 11.59
N PHE A 52 -5.39 -6.32 10.86
CA PHE A 52 -4.83 -5.33 9.94
C PHE A 52 -4.51 -4.03 10.68
N VAL A 53 -3.26 -3.60 10.59
CA VAL A 53 -2.76 -2.36 11.22
C VAL A 53 -2.31 -1.39 10.12
N PRO A 54 -3.19 -0.50 9.64
CA PRO A 54 -2.82 0.53 8.68
C PRO A 54 -2.03 1.65 9.34
N VAL A 55 -1.30 2.43 8.54
CA VAL A 55 -0.54 3.58 9.06
C VAL A 55 -1.45 4.74 9.46
N GLY A 56 -2.65 4.86 8.87
CA GLY A 56 -3.61 5.95 9.12
C GLY A 56 -2.99 7.33 8.91
N GLY A 57 -3.49 8.37 9.58
CA GLY A 57 -2.87 9.71 9.57
C GLY A 57 -1.66 9.85 10.50
N THR A 58 -1.09 8.75 11.01
CA THR A 58 -0.13 8.80 12.14
C THR A 58 1.24 9.35 11.76
N HIS A 59 1.55 9.44 10.46
CA HIS A 59 2.77 10.07 9.96
C HIS A 59 2.65 11.62 9.83
N GLY A 60 1.53 12.20 10.28
CA GLY A 60 1.35 13.64 10.44
C GLY A 60 1.62 14.44 9.17
N ALA A 61 2.36 15.54 9.30
CA ALA A 61 2.71 16.42 8.18
C ALA A 61 3.45 15.69 7.05
N GLY A 62 4.18 14.60 7.33
CA GLY A 62 4.84 13.79 6.31
C GLY A 62 3.88 13.14 5.31
N MET A 63 2.61 12.94 5.69
CA MET A 63 1.58 12.51 4.74
C MET A 63 1.17 13.60 3.75
N LEU A 64 1.24 14.86 4.16
CA LEU A 64 0.67 16.01 3.45
C LEU A 64 1.70 16.74 2.57
N ILE A 65 2.90 16.21 2.44
CA ILE A 65 3.96 16.68 1.52
C ILE A 65 3.42 16.61 0.08
N MET A 66 3.48 17.73 -0.65
CA MET A 66 2.94 17.90 -2.02
C MET A 66 3.94 18.54 -3.00
N ASP A 67 5.13 18.88 -2.53
CA ASP A 67 6.23 19.46 -3.32
C ASP A 67 6.99 18.41 -4.14
N GLU A 68 6.84 17.13 -3.82
CA GLU A 68 7.39 16.02 -4.59
C GLU A 68 6.38 14.90 -4.88
N VAL A 69 6.63 14.15 -5.95
CA VAL A 69 5.89 12.93 -6.26
C VAL A 69 6.36 11.81 -5.34
N LYS A 70 5.46 11.35 -4.46
CA LYS A 70 5.69 10.26 -3.51
C LYS A 70 4.49 9.31 -3.46
N GLY A 71 4.76 8.03 -3.27
CA GLY A 71 3.75 7.01 -3.03
C GLY A 71 3.28 6.95 -1.57
N GLY A 72 2.39 5.99 -1.31
CA GLY A 72 1.84 5.71 0.01
C GLY A 72 0.50 6.41 0.28
N SER A 73 -0.20 5.91 1.29
CA SER A 73 -1.53 6.38 1.69
C SER A 73 -1.79 6.10 3.17
N ALA A 74 -2.97 6.49 3.66
CA ALA A 74 -3.46 6.09 4.98
C ALA A 74 -3.47 4.55 5.19
N TYR A 75 -3.47 3.78 4.11
CA TYR A 75 -3.48 2.32 4.18
C TYR A 75 -2.09 1.71 4.38
N GLY A 76 -1.02 2.44 4.04
CA GLY A 76 0.35 1.97 4.16
C GLY A 76 1.33 2.76 3.29
N ALA A 77 2.62 2.55 3.54
CA ALA A 77 3.71 3.03 2.73
C ALA A 77 3.64 2.39 1.33
N GLY A 78 4.11 3.15 0.34
CA GLY A 78 4.15 2.73 -1.05
C GLY A 78 5.15 3.58 -1.82
N THR A 79 5.54 3.12 -3.00
CA THR A 79 6.45 3.81 -3.90
C THR A 79 5.92 3.77 -5.32
N PHE A 80 6.23 4.79 -6.11
CA PHE A 80 6.07 4.72 -7.56
C PHE A 80 7.31 4.06 -8.18
N ALA A 81 7.12 2.99 -8.95
CA ALA A 81 8.23 2.30 -9.63
C ALA A 81 8.66 2.98 -10.95
N GLY A 82 7.85 3.89 -11.49
CA GLY A 82 8.00 4.37 -12.87
C GLY A 82 7.53 3.31 -13.88
N ALA A 83 7.20 3.73 -15.11
CA ALA A 83 6.61 2.84 -16.11
C ALA A 83 7.56 1.69 -16.55
N ASP A 84 8.87 1.90 -16.42
CA ASP A 84 9.93 0.94 -16.73
C ASP A 84 10.53 0.28 -15.47
N GLY A 85 9.99 0.58 -14.29
CA GLY A 85 10.50 0.07 -13.01
C GLY A 85 11.81 0.70 -12.54
N SER A 86 12.32 1.74 -13.21
CA SER A 86 13.63 2.34 -12.90
C SER A 86 13.64 3.23 -11.65
N ARG A 87 12.47 3.73 -11.20
CA ARG A 87 12.41 4.65 -10.05
C ARG A 87 12.62 3.89 -8.75
N VAL A 88 13.58 4.37 -7.97
CA VAL A 88 13.85 3.89 -6.61
C VAL A 88 13.08 4.71 -5.57
N PRO A 89 12.77 4.14 -4.39
CA PRO A 89 12.06 4.86 -3.33
C PRO A 89 12.75 6.17 -2.91
N THR A 90 11.98 7.24 -2.74
CA THR A 90 12.46 8.55 -2.28
C THR A 90 12.65 8.58 -0.77
N GLY A 91 13.30 9.64 -0.27
CA GLY A 91 13.45 9.87 1.17
C GLY A 91 12.11 9.93 1.92
N ALA A 92 11.09 10.58 1.34
CA ALA A 92 9.76 10.64 1.97
C ALA A 92 9.06 9.27 1.99
N GLU A 93 9.21 8.46 0.95
CA GLU A 93 8.63 7.10 0.89
C GLU A 93 9.30 6.17 1.91
N LEU A 94 10.64 6.25 2.04
CA LEU A 94 11.41 5.52 3.04
C LEU A 94 11.06 5.96 4.46
N ALA A 95 10.87 7.26 4.70
CA ALA A 95 10.47 7.80 6.01
C ALA A 95 9.08 7.29 6.44
N LEU A 96 8.12 7.23 5.50
CA LEU A 96 6.80 6.65 5.77
C LEU A 96 6.87 5.15 6.05
N ALA A 97 7.70 4.41 5.31
CA ALA A 97 7.92 2.97 5.53
C ALA A 97 8.54 2.69 6.91
N GLU A 98 9.56 3.45 7.30
CA GLU A 98 10.19 3.35 8.61
C GLU A 98 9.19 3.68 9.74
N HIS A 99 8.38 4.73 9.56
CA HIS A 99 7.31 5.08 10.49
C HIS A 99 6.26 3.97 10.62
N GLN A 100 5.81 3.40 9.51
CA GLN A 100 4.87 2.28 9.53
C GLN A 100 5.43 1.07 10.28
N GLY A 101 6.71 0.73 10.03
CA GLY A 101 7.38 -0.35 10.74
C GLY A 101 7.42 -0.13 12.25
N ARG A 102 7.79 1.07 12.70
CA ARG A 102 7.77 1.44 14.12
C ARG A 102 6.37 1.36 14.72
N TYR A 103 5.37 1.90 14.03
CA TYR A 103 3.99 1.94 14.50
C TYR A 103 3.40 0.53 14.66
N PHE A 104 3.51 -0.30 13.63
CA PHE A 104 3.03 -1.68 13.64
C PHE A 104 3.75 -2.52 14.71
N ALA A 105 5.09 -2.44 14.79
CA ALA A 105 5.85 -3.16 15.81
C ALA A 105 5.46 -2.74 17.23
N GLY A 106 5.18 -1.45 17.44
CA GLY A 106 4.69 -0.93 18.72
C GLY A 106 3.34 -1.52 19.12
N ILE A 107 2.40 -1.67 18.17
CA ILE A 107 1.10 -2.31 18.41
C ILE A 107 1.29 -3.81 18.71
N ALA A 108 2.07 -4.52 17.90
CA ALA A 108 2.35 -5.95 18.12
C ALA A 108 2.96 -6.19 19.51
N LYS A 109 3.88 -5.33 19.96
CA LYS A 109 4.47 -5.40 21.30
C LYS A 109 3.43 -5.24 22.41
N LYS A 110 2.45 -4.33 22.26
CA LYS A 110 1.35 -4.12 23.22
C LYS A 110 0.38 -5.30 23.25
N LEU A 111 0.12 -5.94 22.11
CA LEU A 111 -0.76 -7.10 22.02
C LEU A 111 -0.12 -8.38 22.57
N LYS A 112 1.21 -8.50 22.51
CA LYS A 112 1.94 -9.63 23.10
C LYS A 112 1.86 -9.68 24.63
N SER A 113 1.65 -8.54 25.29
CA SER A 113 1.57 -8.45 26.76
C SER A 113 0.19 -8.79 27.33
N VAL A 114 -0.71 -9.32 26.50
CA VAL A 114 -2.04 -9.80 26.89
C VAL A 114 -2.02 -11.30 27.06
#